data_AF-A0A962GE77-F1
#
_entry.id   AF-A0A962GE77-F1
#
_cell.length_a   1.000
_cell.length_b   1.000
_cell.length_c   1.000
_cell.angle_alpha   90.00
_cell.angle_beta   90.00
_cell.angle_gamma   90.00
#
_symmetry.space_group_name_H-M   'P 1'
#
loop_
_entity.id
_entity.type
_entity.pdbx_description
1 polymer ?
#
loop_
_entity_poly.entity_id
_entity_poly.type
_entity_poly.pdbx_seq_one_letter_code
_entity_poly.pdbx_strand_id
1 'polypeptide(L)' 'GSYACFRPGQWTTIRGAIGERVGNLHFAGEHCAFDNQGFMEGGVETGEWAAQAILGKTESRAA' A
#
# COMPACT_ATOMS: atom_id res chain seq x y z
N GLY A 1 -2.43 2.06 -16.77
CA GLY A 1 -2.30 0.59 -16.88
C GLY A 1 -3.59 -0.06 -16.48
N SER A 2 -3.69 -1.39 -16.54
CA SER A 2 -4.88 -2.13 -16.05
C SER A 2 -4.80 -2.37 -14.54
N TYR A 3 -3.84 -3.16 -14.08
CA TYR A 3 -3.53 -3.42 -12.67
C TYR A 3 -2.02 -3.53 -12.47
N ALA A 4 -1.55 -3.44 -11.22
CA ALA A 4 -0.14 -3.60 -10.89
C ALA A 4 0.34 -5.01 -11.25
N CYS A 5 1.48 -5.05 -11.92
CA CYS A 5 2.15 -6.27 -12.30
C CYS A 5 3.65 -6.02 -12.19
N PHE A 6 4.24 -6.55 -11.14
CA PHE A 6 5.69 -6.42 -10.92
C PHE A 6 6.46 -7.17 -12.01
N ARG A 7 7.52 -6.53 -12.51
CA ARG A 7 8.52 -7.18 -13.34
C ARG A 7 9.45 -8.04 -12.46
N PRO A 8 10.16 -9.02 -13.04
CA PRO A 8 11.21 -9.75 -12.33
C PRO A 8 12.15 -8.81 -11.57
N GLY A 9 12.42 -9.15 -10.31
CA GLY A 9 13.23 -8.34 -9.39
C GLY A 9 12.45 -7.26 -8.62
N GLN A 10 11.40 -6.67 -9.19
CA GLN A 10 10.68 -5.59 -8.50
C GLN A 10 9.94 -6.08 -7.24
N TRP A 11 9.43 -7.32 -7.27
CA TRP A 11 8.81 -7.92 -6.10
C TRP A 11 9.76 -8.01 -4.90
N THR A 12 11.04 -8.32 -5.13
CA THR A 12 12.00 -8.51 -4.05
C THR A 12 12.71 -7.23 -3.64
N THR A 13 12.75 -6.22 -4.51
CA THR A 13 13.51 -4.99 -4.25
C THR A 13 12.63 -3.80 -3.87
N ILE A 14 11.38 -3.72 -4.34
CA ILE A 14 10.53 -2.54 -4.15
C ILE A 14 9.10 -2.85 -3.66
N ARG A 15 8.72 -4.12 -3.48
CA ARG A 15 7.41 -4.45 -2.88
C ARG A 15 7.34 -3.89 -1.46
N GLY A 16 6.30 -3.11 -1.19
CA GLY A 16 6.09 -2.41 0.08
C GLY A 16 6.48 -0.94 0.04
N ALA A 17 7.59 -0.59 -0.61
CA ALA A 17 8.07 0.80 -0.71
C ALA A 17 7.05 1.75 -1.37
N ILE A 18 6.19 1.21 -2.24
CA ILE A 18 5.17 1.98 -2.96
C ILE A 18 4.09 2.54 -2.02
N GLY A 19 3.81 1.84 -0.90
CA GLY A 19 2.87 2.29 0.12
C GLY A 19 3.49 3.14 1.23
N GLU A 20 4.81 3.33 1.23
CA GLU A 20 5.49 4.09 2.27
C GLU A 20 5.20 5.59 2.15
N ARG A 21 4.85 6.24 3.28
CA ARG A 21 4.58 7.67 3.31
C ARG A 21 5.86 8.49 3.14
N VAL A 22 5.73 9.67 2.54
CA VAL A 22 6.81 10.67 2.47
C VAL A 22 6.32 11.98 3.07
N GLY A 23 6.77 12.29 4.29
CA GLY A 23 6.25 13.43 5.05
C GLY A 23 4.73 13.28 5.24
N ASN A 24 3.95 14.28 4.80
CA ASN A 24 2.48 14.27 4.87
C ASN A 24 1.81 13.69 3.60
N LEU A 25 2.57 13.07 2.70
CA LEU A 25 2.03 12.39 1.52
C LEU A 25 1.79 10.92 1.86
N HIS A 26 0.54 10.49 1.71
CA HIS A 26 0.10 9.12 1.91
C HIS A 26 -0.24 8.50 0.56
N PHE A 27 0.18 7.25 0.36
CA PHE A 27 -0.05 6.50 -0.87
C PHE A 27 -1.02 5.35 -0.59
N ALA A 28 -2.00 5.19 -1.47
CA ALA A 28 -3.01 4.15 -1.38
C ALA A 28 -3.44 3.70 -2.79
N GLY A 29 -4.00 2.52 -2.87
CA GLY A 29 -4.41 1.85 -4.10
C GLY A 29 -3.96 0.39 -4.11
N GLU A 30 -4.52 -0.39 -5.03
CA GLU A 30 -4.22 -1.83 -5.15
C GLU A 30 -2.72 -2.14 -5.27
N HIS A 31 -1.97 -1.25 -5.92
CA HIS A 31 -0.53 -1.38 -6.12
C HIS A 31 0.28 -1.23 -4.82
N CYS A 32 -0.31 -0.63 -3.79
CA CYS A 32 0.26 -0.52 -2.44
C CYS A 32 -0.08 -1.72 -1.56
N ALA A 33 -1.04 -2.58 -1.97
CA ALA A 33 -1.46 -3.73 -1.19
C ALA A 33 -0.39 -4.83 -1.24
N PHE A 34 -0.18 -5.51 -0.12
CA PHE A 34 0.78 -6.62 -0.07
C PHE A 34 0.18 -7.89 -0.67
N ASP A 35 -1.04 -8.24 -0.27
CA ASP A 35 -1.65 -9.53 -0.61
C ASP A 35 -2.80 -9.39 -1.61
N ASN A 36 -3.45 -8.23 -1.65
CA ASN A 36 -4.60 -7.95 -2.52
C ASN A 36 -4.26 -7.10 -3.76
N GLN A 37 -2.99 -7.16 -4.21
CA GLN A 37 -2.56 -6.43 -5.41
C GLN A 37 -3.33 -6.90 -6.66
N GLY A 38 -3.79 -5.97 -7.46
CA GLY A 38 -4.59 -6.20 -8.66
C GLY A 38 -6.09 -6.37 -8.42
N PHE A 39 -6.55 -6.30 -7.17
CA PHE A 39 -7.97 -6.44 -6.80
C PHE A 39 -8.53 -5.14 -6.20
N MET A 40 -9.86 -4.99 -6.26
CA MET A 40 -10.54 -3.85 -5.65
C MET A 40 -10.31 -3.79 -4.12
N GLU A 41 -10.24 -4.96 -3.47
CA GLU A 41 -10.01 -5.06 -2.02
C GLU A 41 -8.71 -4.39 -1.59
N GLY A 42 -7.62 -4.57 -2.35
CA GLY A 42 -6.35 -3.90 -2.04
C GLY A 42 -6.43 -2.37 -2.12
N GLY A 43 -7.32 -1.84 -2.97
CA GLY A 43 -7.61 -0.41 -3.02
C GLY A 43 -8.36 0.08 -1.78
N VAL A 44 -9.32 -0.69 -1.28
CA VAL A 44 -10.09 -0.37 -0.07
C VAL A 44 -9.18 -0.46 1.16
N GLU A 45 -8.53 -1.60 1.36
CA GLU A 45 -7.63 -1.90 2.49
C GLU A 45 -6.56 -0.81 2.66
N THR A 46 -5.83 -0.47 1.60
CA THR A 46 -4.77 0.54 1.67
C THR A 46 -5.32 1.96 1.82
N GLY A 47 -6.53 2.22 1.34
CA GLY A 47 -7.25 3.48 1.55
C GLY A 47 -7.62 3.67 3.03
N GLU A 48 -8.08 2.62 3.69
CA GLU A 48 -8.34 2.63 5.13
C GLU A 48 -7.07 2.89 5.93
N TRP A 49 -5.95 2.24 5.57
CA TRP A 49 -4.65 2.49 6.21
C TRP A 49 -4.22 3.95 6.07
N ALA A 50 -4.34 4.53 4.87
CA ALA A 50 -4.02 5.94 4.65
C ALA A 50 -4.91 6.86 5.49
N ALA A 51 -6.22 6.62 5.54
CA ALA A 51 -7.16 7.39 6.34
C ALA A 51 -6.85 7.31 7.84
N GLN A 52 -6.56 6.12 8.36
CA GLN A 52 -6.17 5.92 9.77
C GLN A 52 -4.88 6.67 10.10
N ALA A 53 -3.87 6.59 9.22
CA ALA A 53 -2.61 7.29 9.38
C ALA A 53 -2.78 8.83 9.37
N ILE A 54 -3.69 9.36 8.56
CA ILE A 54 -4.05 10.80 8.53
C ILE A 54 -4.76 11.21 9.83
N LEU A 55 -5.66 10.37 10.33
CA LEU A 55 -6.38 10.60 11.58
C LEU A 55 -5.49 10.44 12.83
N GLY A 56 -4.23 10.05 12.67
CA GLY A 56 -3.31 9.79 13.78
C GLY A 56 -3.62 8.51 14.57
N LYS A 57 -4.48 7.63 14.05
CA LYS A 57 -4.71 6.30 14.60
C LYS A 57 -3.51 5.43 14.24
N THR A 58 -2.55 5.34 15.15
CA THR A 58 -1.41 4.42 14.99
C THR A 58 -1.86 3.04 15.48
N GLU A 59 -2.33 2.18 14.58
CA GLU A 59 -2.30 0.75 14.85
C GLU A 59 -0.83 0.33 14.86
N SER A 60 -0.35 -0.05 16.05
CA SER A 60 0.96 -0.68 16.22
C SER A 60 0.98 -1.94 15.36
N ARG A 61 1.76 -1.95 14.27
CA ARG A 61 1.97 -3.17 13.46
C ARG A 61 2.45 -4.29 14.40
N ALA A 62 1.64 -5.34 14.56
CA ALA A 62 2.10 -6.58 15.18
C ALA A 62 3.24 -7.14 14.32
N ALA A 63 4.32 -7.52 15.02
CA ALA A 63 5.56 -8.07 14.46
C ALA A 63 5.35 -9.43 13.80
#